data_AF-A0A444UUY5-F1
#
_entry.id   AF-A0A444UUY5-F1
#
_cell.length_a   1.000
_cell.length_b   1.000
_cell.length_c   1.000
_cell.angle_alpha   90.00
_cell.angle_beta   90.00
_cell.angle_gamma   90.00
#
_symmetry.space_group_name_H-M   'P 1'
#
loop_
_entity.id
_entity.type
_entity.pdbx_description
1 polymer ?
#
loop_
_entity_poly.entity_id
_entity_poly.type
_entity_poly.pdbx_seq_one_letter_code
_entity_poly.pdbx_strand_id
1 'polypeptide(L)'
;MVTQLGFCCVYFVFLSDNIKQVIESANGTTTDCHLNQTVIMTSTFDSRLYMLCFLPFIILLVFIRNLKYLAPFSMLANLAMIISLGMIFNYIVWNIPFPVALPYLGELKNYPLFFGTAIFSFEGIGVVLPLENQMKTSRSFHKVLYLGMAIVTCLYISLGTLGYLCFGDSIGASITLNLPNCWLYQAVKILYCFGIFITYALQFYVPAEILIPRVVARLEERWAWAVDLAVRAALVTLTFTMSNSSRVNSPTEETSLTPDQSPGPDAPQDEYTRLGEKTGTTFIQTLIHLLKGNIGTGLLGLPLAVKNAGLVLGPISLFLMGGIAVHCMDILVKCSHYLSDRMRKPFLDYGNCMQYGLEVGPVPLLQRHAIWGRRVVNAFLMVTQLGFCCVYFVFLSDNIKQVIESANGTTTDCHLNQTVIMTSTIDSRLYMLCFLPFIILLVFIRNLKYLAPFSMLANLAMIISLGMIFNYIVWNIPFPVALPYLGELKNYPLFFGTAIFSFEGIGVVLPLENQMKTPRSFHKVLYLGMAIVTCLYISLGTLGYLCFGDSIGASITLNLPNCWSVLSLVSFSHTKDHFLSILNFKSLFLYAVSFTRHSVLVRL
;
A
#
# COMPACT_ATOMS: atom_id res chain seq x y z
N MET A 1 17.43 -9.06 4.35
CA MET A 1 18.28 -10.24 4.06
C MET A 1 17.42 -11.40 3.59
N VAL A 2 16.54 -11.97 4.43
CA VAL A 2 15.59 -13.04 4.02
C VAL A 2 14.83 -12.68 2.75
N THR A 3 14.24 -11.48 2.71
CA THR A 3 13.58 -10.90 1.53
C THR A 3 14.46 -10.95 0.29
N GLN A 4 15.65 -10.32 0.34
CA GLN A 4 16.64 -10.25 -0.74
C GLN A 4 17.04 -11.63 -1.29
N LEU A 5 17.23 -12.64 -0.43
CA LEU A 5 17.50 -14.02 -0.86
C LEU A 5 16.29 -14.66 -1.56
N GLY A 6 15.06 -14.28 -1.18
CA GLY A 6 13.83 -14.63 -1.92
C GLY A 6 13.81 -14.13 -3.37
N PHE A 7 14.39 -12.95 -3.66
CA PHE A 7 14.51 -12.47 -5.06
C PHE A 7 15.50 -13.31 -5.86
N CYS A 8 16.62 -13.70 -5.26
CA CYS A 8 17.54 -14.64 -5.88
C CYS A 8 16.83 -15.97 -6.23
N CYS A 9 15.96 -16.48 -5.34
CA CYS A 9 15.14 -17.66 -5.64
C CYS A 9 14.19 -17.43 -6.85
N VAL A 10 13.43 -16.34 -6.86
CA VAL A 10 12.48 -16.04 -7.95
C VAL A 10 13.19 -15.73 -9.28
N TYR A 11 14.40 -15.17 -9.24
CA TYR A 11 15.22 -14.98 -10.45
C TYR A 11 15.67 -16.33 -11.06
N PHE A 12 15.96 -17.36 -10.25
CA PHE A 12 16.18 -18.72 -10.77
C PHE A 12 14.92 -19.25 -11.48
N VAL A 13 13.73 -19.14 -10.87
CA VAL A 13 12.46 -19.58 -11.46
C VAL A 13 12.15 -18.86 -12.78
N PHE A 14 12.25 -17.52 -12.78
CA PHE A 14 11.98 -16.72 -13.97
C PHE A 14 12.92 -17.11 -15.13
N LEU A 15 14.21 -17.27 -14.83
CA LEU A 15 15.23 -17.58 -15.82
C LEU A 15 15.05 -18.99 -16.41
N SER A 16 14.69 -19.99 -15.60
CA SER A 16 14.41 -21.33 -16.11
C SER A 16 13.17 -21.39 -16.99
N ASP A 17 12.06 -20.76 -16.55
CA ASP A 17 10.77 -20.93 -17.22
C ASP A 17 10.75 -20.24 -18.60
N ASN A 18 11.36 -19.05 -18.68
CA ASN A 18 11.44 -18.30 -19.93
C ASN A 18 12.42 -18.93 -20.93
N ILE A 19 13.59 -19.40 -20.47
CA ILE A 19 14.56 -20.07 -21.36
C ILE A 19 14.06 -21.45 -21.81
N LYS A 20 13.32 -22.18 -20.96
CA LYS A 20 12.61 -23.39 -21.37
C LYS A 20 11.62 -23.10 -22.51
N GLN A 21 10.77 -22.07 -22.39
CA GLN A 21 9.86 -21.71 -23.47
C GLN A 21 10.56 -21.30 -24.76
N VAL A 22 11.66 -20.54 -24.69
CA VAL A 22 12.47 -20.17 -25.87
C VAL A 22 12.97 -21.42 -26.60
N ILE A 23 13.41 -22.44 -25.86
CA ILE A 23 13.97 -23.67 -26.44
C ILE A 23 12.87 -24.61 -26.96
N GLU A 24 11.74 -24.76 -26.25
CA GLU A 24 10.60 -25.59 -26.69
C GLU A 24 9.87 -25.01 -27.90
N SER A 25 10.03 -23.71 -28.17
CA SER A 25 9.45 -23.05 -29.33
C SER A 25 10.42 -22.84 -30.51
N ALA A 26 11.74 -22.92 -30.31
CA ALA A 26 12.74 -22.61 -31.34
C ALA A 26 12.59 -23.39 -32.66
N ASN A 27 12.11 -24.64 -32.60
CA ASN A 27 11.87 -25.48 -33.79
C ASN A 27 10.50 -25.23 -34.46
N GLY A 28 9.63 -24.42 -33.84
CA GLY A 28 8.28 -24.12 -34.31
C GLY A 28 7.97 -22.62 -34.47
N THR A 29 8.93 -21.73 -34.23
CA THR A 29 8.73 -20.28 -34.34
C THR A 29 8.63 -19.81 -35.78
N THR A 30 7.55 -19.08 -36.12
CA THR A 30 7.37 -18.42 -37.41
C THR A 30 7.99 -17.01 -37.44
N THR A 31 8.18 -16.49 -38.65
CA THR A 31 8.49 -15.07 -38.91
C THR A 31 7.24 -14.19 -38.85
N ASP A 32 6.14 -14.63 -39.44
CA ASP A 32 4.88 -13.89 -39.44
C ASP A 32 4.17 -14.01 -38.09
N CYS A 33 3.80 -12.85 -37.54
CA CYS A 33 3.25 -12.70 -36.20
C CYS A 33 1.71 -12.58 -36.16
N HIS A 34 1.05 -12.60 -37.33
CA HIS A 34 -0.38 -12.31 -37.47
C HIS A 34 -1.30 -13.54 -37.66
N LEU A 35 -0.74 -14.73 -37.95
CA LEU A 35 -1.54 -15.96 -38.04
C LEU A 35 -1.50 -16.73 -36.72
N ASN A 36 -2.67 -16.88 -36.09
CA ASN A 36 -2.87 -17.77 -34.94
C ASN A 36 -2.87 -19.24 -35.38
N GLN A 37 -1.72 -19.78 -35.77
CA GLN A 37 -1.50 -21.22 -35.88
C GLN A 37 -0.74 -21.74 -34.65
N THR A 38 -1.36 -22.65 -33.92
CA THR A 38 -0.77 -23.34 -32.77
C THR A 38 0.20 -24.42 -33.25
N VAL A 39 1.47 -24.04 -33.46
CA VAL A 39 2.54 -25.00 -33.78
C VAL A 39 2.83 -25.90 -32.56
N ILE A 40 3.00 -27.20 -32.80
CA ILE A 40 3.16 -28.22 -31.77
C ILE A 40 4.46 -28.01 -31.00
N MET A 41 4.36 -27.77 -29.68
CA MET A 41 5.53 -27.70 -28.79
C MET A 41 6.11 -29.10 -28.59
N THR A 42 7.36 -29.31 -29.00
CA THR A 42 8.10 -30.54 -28.67
C THR A 42 8.62 -30.45 -27.24
N SER A 43 8.08 -31.28 -26.33
CA SER A 43 8.56 -31.39 -24.95
C SER A 43 10.04 -31.73 -24.91
N THR A 44 10.86 -30.87 -24.28
CA THR A 44 12.31 -31.09 -24.19
C THR A 44 12.73 -31.59 -22.80
N PHE A 45 12.77 -30.71 -21.79
CA PHE A 45 13.21 -31.04 -20.43
C PHE A 45 12.41 -30.30 -19.35
N ASP A 46 12.48 -30.77 -18.10
CA ASP A 46 11.90 -30.04 -16.96
C ASP A 46 12.67 -28.74 -16.66
N SER A 47 11.91 -27.71 -16.27
CA SER A 47 12.37 -26.41 -15.72
C SER A 47 13.54 -26.53 -14.75
N ARG A 48 13.55 -27.57 -13.90
CA ARG A 48 14.60 -27.84 -12.90
C ARG A 48 15.98 -28.05 -13.52
N LEU A 49 16.04 -28.65 -14.71
CA LEU A 49 17.31 -28.86 -15.43
C LEU A 49 17.88 -27.51 -15.91
N TYR A 50 17.02 -26.61 -16.40
CA TYR A 50 17.42 -25.26 -16.80
C TYR A 50 17.89 -24.40 -15.61
N MET A 51 17.25 -24.50 -14.44
CA MET A 51 17.76 -23.85 -13.21
C MET A 51 19.18 -24.34 -12.88
N LEU A 52 19.43 -25.66 -13.00
CA LEU A 52 20.73 -26.26 -12.73
C LEU A 52 21.79 -25.82 -13.76
N CYS A 53 21.42 -25.68 -15.04
CA CYS A 53 22.31 -25.16 -16.08
C CYS A 53 22.76 -23.71 -15.83
N PHE A 54 21.90 -22.85 -15.26
CA PHE A 54 22.28 -21.47 -14.94
C PHE A 54 23.06 -21.31 -13.62
N LEU A 55 22.95 -22.25 -12.69
CA LEU A 55 23.65 -22.24 -11.40
C LEU A 55 25.16 -21.95 -11.48
N PRO A 56 25.99 -22.64 -12.30
CA PRO A 56 27.42 -22.35 -12.37
C PRO A 56 27.73 -20.95 -12.90
N PHE A 57 26.94 -20.44 -13.85
CA PHE A 57 27.12 -19.09 -14.41
C PHE A 57 26.73 -18.00 -13.40
N ILE A 58 25.68 -18.22 -12.59
CA ILE A 58 25.29 -17.30 -11.51
C ILE A 58 26.33 -17.30 -10.38
N ILE A 59 26.88 -18.46 -10.01
CA ILE A 59 27.99 -18.55 -9.05
C ILE A 59 29.21 -17.75 -9.56
N LEU A 60 29.61 -17.94 -10.82
CA LEU A 60 30.72 -17.21 -11.44
C LEU A 60 30.47 -15.69 -11.48
N LEU A 61 29.24 -15.26 -11.78
CA LEU A 61 28.86 -13.84 -11.78
C LEU A 61 28.97 -13.21 -10.38
N VAL A 62 28.56 -13.94 -9.35
CA VAL A 62 28.59 -13.50 -7.94
C VAL A 62 30.02 -13.39 -7.38
N PHE A 63 31.00 -14.07 -8.00
CA PHE A 63 32.42 -13.93 -7.68
C PHE A 63 33.01 -12.57 -8.12
N ILE A 64 32.29 -11.77 -8.93
CA ILE A 64 32.68 -10.40 -9.27
C ILE A 64 32.46 -9.49 -8.05
N ARG A 65 33.45 -9.47 -7.14
CA ARG A 65 33.41 -8.72 -5.86
C ARG A 65 33.20 -7.22 -5.99
N ASN A 66 33.61 -6.61 -7.11
CA ASN A 66 33.60 -5.16 -7.31
C ASN A 66 32.60 -4.76 -8.40
N LEU A 67 31.48 -4.15 -7.96
CA LEU A 67 30.36 -3.74 -8.82
C LEU A 67 30.75 -2.78 -9.95
N LYS A 68 31.89 -2.08 -9.85
CA LYS A 68 32.41 -1.21 -10.91
C LYS A 68 32.67 -1.95 -12.23
N TYR A 69 33.04 -3.24 -12.18
CA TYR A 69 33.20 -4.07 -13.38
C TYR A 69 31.86 -4.54 -13.95
N LEU A 70 30.83 -4.66 -13.10
CA LEU A 70 29.48 -5.06 -13.52
C LEU A 70 28.67 -3.88 -14.10
N ALA A 71 29.02 -2.64 -13.73
CA ALA A 71 28.34 -1.41 -14.18
C ALA A 71 28.09 -1.31 -15.71
N PRO A 72 29.08 -1.53 -16.62
CA PRO A 72 28.82 -1.45 -18.07
C PRO A 72 27.85 -2.54 -18.55
N PHE A 73 27.97 -3.77 -18.05
CA PHE A 73 27.04 -4.86 -18.34
C PHE A 73 25.63 -4.56 -17.80
N SER A 74 25.54 -3.97 -16.62
CA SER A 74 24.27 -3.51 -16.02
C SER A 74 23.61 -2.40 -16.85
N MET A 75 24.37 -1.44 -17.39
CA MET A 75 23.82 -0.42 -18.29
C MET A 75 23.27 -1.04 -19.59
N LEU A 76 23.98 -2.00 -20.19
CA LEU A 76 23.50 -2.72 -21.38
C LEU A 76 22.27 -3.59 -21.07
N ALA A 77 22.28 -4.30 -19.95
CA ALA A 77 21.16 -5.10 -19.43
C ALA A 77 19.91 -4.23 -19.19
N ASN A 78 20.06 -3.05 -18.58
CA ASN A 78 18.96 -2.12 -18.35
C ASN A 78 18.39 -1.57 -19.67
N LEU A 79 19.23 -1.25 -20.66
CA LEU A 79 18.77 -0.85 -21.99
C LEU A 79 18.00 -1.98 -22.69
N ALA A 80 18.53 -3.21 -22.65
CA ALA A 80 17.89 -4.40 -23.19
C ALA A 80 16.53 -4.68 -22.53
N MET A 81 16.42 -4.54 -21.20
CA MET A 81 15.16 -4.67 -20.47
C MET A 81 14.15 -3.57 -20.84
N ILE A 82 14.58 -2.32 -21.01
CA ILE A 82 13.70 -1.22 -21.44
C ILE A 82 13.14 -1.47 -22.84
N ILE A 83 13.99 -1.88 -23.79
CA ILE A 83 13.59 -2.21 -25.17
C ILE A 83 12.61 -3.39 -25.18
N SER A 84 12.94 -4.46 -24.43
CA SER A 84 12.10 -5.65 -24.30
C SER A 84 10.73 -5.31 -23.69
N LEU A 85 10.71 -4.52 -22.61
CA LEU A 85 9.50 -4.06 -21.95
C LEU A 85 8.64 -3.19 -22.88
N GLY A 86 9.25 -2.33 -23.71
CA GLY A 86 8.55 -1.56 -24.74
C GLY A 86 7.88 -2.43 -25.80
N MET A 87 8.54 -3.50 -26.25
CA MET A 87 7.93 -4.48 -27.18
C MET A 87 6.79 -5.28 -26.52
N ILE A 88 6.94 -5.66 -25.25
CA ILE A 88 5.88 -6.31 -24.47
C ILE A 88 4.65 -5.39 -24.37
N PHE A 89 4.86 -4.11 -24.03
CA PHE A 89 3.77 -3.11 -24.01
C PHE A 89 3.08 -2.95 -25.36
N ASN A 90 3.85 -2.89 -26.44
CA ASN A 90 3.28 -2.76 -27.79
C ASN A 90 2.41 -3.98 -28.13
N TYR A 91 2.90 -5.21 -27.94
CA TYR A 91 2.13 -6.43 -28.18
C TYR A 91 0.81 -6.43 -27.42
N ILE A 92 0.87 -6.19 -26.11
CA ILE A 92 -0.28 -6.23 -25.21
C ILE A 92 -1.35 -5.22 -25.63
N VAL A 93 -0.96 -3.97 -25.93
CA VAL A 93 -1.91 -2.91 -26.32
C VAL A 93 -2.61 -3.21 -27.66
N TRP A 94 -1.92 -3.85 -28.61
CA TRP A 94 -2.50 -4.22 -29.90
C TRP A 94 -3.35 -5.49 -29.88
N ASN A 95 -3.20 -6.36 -28.87
CA ASN A 95 -3.85 -7.68 -28.80
C ASN A 95 -4.90 -7.78 -27.66
N ILE A 96 -5.38 -6.65 -27.13
CA ILE A 96 -6.52 -6.64 -26.20
C ILE A 96 -7.77 -7.14 -26.96
N PRO A 97 -8.43 -8.24 -26.53
CA PRO A 97 -9.61 -8.75 -27.19
C PRO A 97 -10.83 -7.87 -26.92
N PHE A 98 -11.55 -7.47 -27.98
CA PHE A 98 -12.79 -6.70 -27.87
C PHE A 98 -14.00 -7.54 -28.30
N PRO A 99 -15.09 -7.61 -27.50
CA PRO A 99 -15.22 -7.05 -26.14
C PRO A 99 -14.40 -7.83 -25.10
N VAL A 100 -13.83 -7.12 -24.14
CA VAL A 100 -13.14 -7.74 -22.99
C VAL A 100 -14.20 -8.39 -22.10
N ALA A 101 -14.12 -9.71 -21.88
CA ALA A 101 -15.07 -10.47 -21.06
C ALA A 101 -14.33 -11.21 -19.93
N LEU A 102 -13.97 -10.45 -18.89
CA LEU A 102 -13.25 -10.92 -17.70
C LEU A 102 -14.12 -10.71 -16.45
N PRO A 103 -13.62 -10.98 -15.22
CA PRO A 103 -14.24 -10.53 -13.97
C PRO A 103 -13.53 -9.30 -13.37
N TYR A 104 -14.14 -8.11 -13.38
CA TYR A 104 -13.54 -6.97 -12.67
C TYR A 104 -13.61 -7.25 -11.13
N LEU A 105 -14.21 -8.32 -10.54
CA LEU A 105 -14.08 -8.82 -9.12
C LEU A 105 -13.33 -10.20 -9.05
N GLY A 106 -12.05 -10.28 -9.43
CA GLY A 106 -11.22 -11.46 -9.10
C GLY A 106 -10.99 -11.71 -7.58
N GLU A 107 -11.69 -12.68 -6.97
CA GLU A 107 -11.33 -13.38 -5.71
C GLU A 107 -10.97 -12.59 -4.43
N LEU A 108 -11.91 -12.31 -3.48
CA LEU A 108 -11.59 -11.74 -2.15
C LEU A 108 -10.60 -12.62 -1.36
N LYS A 109 -10.70 -13.95 -1.48
CA LYS A 109 -9.75 -14.90 -0.87
C LYS A 109 -8.34 -14.83 -1.47
N ASN A 110 -8.19 -14.22 -2.65
CA ASN A 110 -6.92 -14.08 -3.37
C ASN A 110 -6.20 -12.77 -2.98
N TYR A 111 -6.81 -11.90 -2.15
CA TYR A 111 -6.23 -10.61 -1.77
C TYR A 111 -4.94 -10.70 -0.98
N PRO A 112 -4.79 -11.61 0.00
CA PRO A 112 -3.52 -11.82 0.66
C PRO A 112 -2.40 -12.21 -0.31
N LEU A 113 -2.72 -13.00 -1.35
CA LEU A 113 -1.78 -13.38 -2.40
C LEU A 113 -1.44 -12.18 -3.31
N PHE A 114 -2.42 -11.37 -3.68
CA PHE A 114 -2.20 -10.15 -4.47
C PHE A 114 -1.32 -9.12 -3.75
N PHE A 115 -1.63 -8.82 -2.48
CA PHE A 115 -0.79 -7.96 -1.65
C PHE A 115 0.61 -8.56 -1.43
N GLY A 116 0.72 -9.88 -1.24
CA GLY A 116 2.01 -10.59 -1.15
C GLY A 116 2.87 -10.39 -2.40
N THR A 117 2.32 -10.70 -3.58
CA THR A 117 3.00 -10.54 -4.87
C THR A 117 3.35 -9.07 -5.17
N ALA A 118 2.45 -8.13 -4.84
CA ALA A 118 2.71 -6.71 -5.04
C ALA A 118 3.80 -6.17 -4.10
N ILE A 119 3.76 -6.48 -2.80
CA ILE A 119 4.80 -6.10 -1.84
C ILE A 119 6.14 -6.73 -2.24
N PHE A 120 6.13 -7.98 -2.72
CA PHE A 120 7.29 -8.65 -3.29
C PHE A 120 7.87 -7.86 -4.47
N SER A 121 7.07 -7.47 -5.47
CA SER A 121 7.56 -6.66 -6.61
C SER A 121 8.30 -5.37 -6.18
N PHE A 122 7.97 -4.79 -5.02
CA PHE A 122 8.50 -3.50 -4.56
C PHE A 122 9.67 -3.55 -3.56
N GLU A 123 10.27 -4.71 -3.31
CA GLU A 123 11.43 -4.86 -2.42
C GLU A 123 12.74 -4.35 -3.04
N GLY A 124 12.88 -3.03 -3.08
CA GLY A 124 14.15 -2.34 -3.34
C GLY A 124 14.90 -1.93 -2.06
N ILE A 125 14.33 -2.11 -0.86
CA ILE A 125 14.83 -1.42 0.34
C ILE A 125 16.21 -1.93 0.83
N GLY A 126 16.58 -3.17 0.50
CA GLY A 126 17.89 -3.74 0.82
C GLY A 126 19.05 -3.05 0.10
N VAL A 127 18.89 -2.70 -1.18
CA VAL A 127 19.95 -2.05 -1.98
C VAL A 127 20.07 -0.54 -1.70
N VAL A 128 19.11 0.08 -1.01
CA VAL A 128 19.06 1.52 -0.75
C VAL A 128 20.34 2.04 -0.08
N LEU A 129 20.74 1.47 1.07
CA LEU A 129 21.89 1.99 1.82
C LEU A 129 23.26 1.69 1.16
N PRO A 130 23.53 0.48 0.63
CA PRO A 130 24.75 0.25 -0.15
C PRO A 130 24.86 1.15 -1.38
N LEU A 131 23.76 1.40 -2.09
CA LEU A 131 23.75 2.27 -3.27
C LEU A 131 23.92 3.75 -2.92
N GLU A 132 23.38 4.22 -1.78
CA GLU A 132 23.69 5.55 -1.25
C GLU A 132 25.17 5.69 -0.90
N ASN A 133 25.74 4.72 -0.19
CA ASN A 133 27.14 4.73 0.23
C ASN A 133 28.12 4.71 -0.96
N GLN A 134 27.72 4.13 -2.09
CA GLN A 134 28.52 4.09 -3.33
C GLN A 134 28.27 5.30 -4.26
N MET A 135 27.33 6.21 -3.95
CA MET A 135 27.16 7.43 -4.72
C MET A 135 28.27 8.45 -4.45
N LYS A 136 28.85 9.00 -5.52
CA LYS A 136 29.76 10.18 -5.49
C LYS A 136 29.18 11.40 -4.74
N THR A 137 27.88 11.43 -4.48
CA THR A 137 27.20 12.53 -3.76
C THR A 137 25.93 12.02 -3.07
N SER A 138 26.04 11.28 -1.95
CA SER A 138 24.87 10.79 -1.17
C SER A 138 23.82 11.87 -0.89
N ARG A 139 24.21 13.14 -0.69
CA ARG A 139 23.28 14.28 -0.54
C ARG A 139 22.23 14.42 -1.64
N SER A 140 22.44 13.87 -2.85
CA SER A 140 21.44 13.87 -3.94
C SER A 140 20.66 12.55 -4.08
N PHE A 141 21.07 11.47 -3.39
CA PHE A 141 20.47 10.13 -3.47
C PHE A 141 18.95 10.14 -3.32
N HIS A 142 18.45 10.91 -2.35
CA HIS A 142 17.03 11.11 -2.11
C HIS A 142 16.27 11.46 -3.41
N LYS A 143 16.80 12.39 -4.23
CA LYS A 143 16.19 12.80 -5.52
C LYS A 143 16.18 11.66 -6.53
N VAL A 144 17.28 10.93 -6.65
CA VAL A 144 17.41 9.76 -7.55
C VAL A 144 16.38 8.69 -7.17
N LEU A 145 16.25 8.43 -5.87
CA LEU A 145 15.35 7.41 -5.32
C LEU A 145 13.87 7.81 -5.36
N TYR A 146 13.55 9.11 -5.33
CA TYR A 146 12.19 9.60 -5.66
C TYR A 146 11.82 9.31 -7.10
N LEU A 147 12.69 9.71 -8.03
CA LEU A 147 12.46 9.57 -9.46
C LEU A 147 12.40 8.09 -9.88
N GLY A 148 13.38 7.30 -9.45
CA GLY A 148 13.49 5.88 -9.79
C GLY A 148 12.26 5.07 -9.35
N MET A 149 11.78 5.27 -8.12
CA MET A 149 10.61 4.50 -7.65
C MET A 149 9.28 4.97 -8.25
N ALA A 150 9.16 6.24 -8.64
CA ALA A 150 8.03 6.70 -9.45
C ALA A 150 8.05 6.09 -10.86
N ILE A 151 9.23 5.93 -11.48
CA ILE A 151 9.36 5.24 -12.77
C ILE A 151 9.02 3.75 -12.64
N VAL A 152 9.69 3.03 -11.72
CA VAL A 152 9.50 1.57 -11.52
C VAL A 152 8.03 1.24 -11.32
N THR A 153 7.34 2.00 -10.46
CA THR A 153 5.95 1.67 -10.18
C THR A 153 5.06 1.90 -11.38
N CYS A 154 5.24 3.00 -12.14
CA CYS A 154 4.45 3.32 -13.33
C CYS A 154 4.43 2.13 -14.31
N LEU A 155 5.59 1.50 -14.49
CA LEU A 155 5.76 0.31 -15.32
C LEU A 155 4.99 -0.90 -14.78
N TYR A 156 4.95 -1.11 -13.45
CA TYR A 156 4.18 -2.22 -12.87
C TYR A 156 2.67 -1.98 -12.94
N ILE A 157 2.19 -0.71 -12.93
CA ILE A 157 0.76 -0.39 -13.19
C ILE A 157 0.36 -0.88 -14.56
N SER A 158 1.03 -0.35 -15.57
CA SER A 158 0.65 -0.55 -16.95
C SER A 158 0.88 -2.00 -17.33
N LEU A 159 1.98 -2.63 -16.91
CA LEU A 159 2.30 -4.02 -17.27
C LEU A 159 1.32 -5.00 -16.62
N GLY A 160 1.04 -4.85 -15.32
CA GLY A 160 0.12 -5.74 -14.61
C GLY A 160 -1.33 -5.60 -15.11
N THR A 161 -1.79 -4.36 -15.31
CA THR A 161 -3.17 -4.08 -15.73
C THR A 161 -3.40 -4.49 -17.19
N LEU A 162 -2.56 -4.01 -18.12
CA LEU A 162 -2.73 -4.32 -19.54
C LEU A 162 -2.45 -5.81 -19.82
N GLY A 163 -1.51 -6.42 -19.09
CA GLY A 163 -1.22 -7.85 -19.19
C GLY A 163 -2.42 -8.73 -18.88
N TYR A 164 -3.14 -8.46 -17.78
CA TYR A 164 -4.36 -9.19 -17.48
C TYR A 164 -5.49 -8.90 -18.48
N LEU A 165 -5.60 -7.68 -19.01
CA LEU A 165 -6.57 -7.37 -20.08
C LEU A 165 -6.30 -8.13 -21.39
N CYS A 166 -5.04 -8.45 -21.71
CA CYS A 166 -4.67 -9.19 -22.92
C CYS A 166 -4.72 -10.72 -22.75
N PHE A 167 -4.40 -11.26 -21.57
CA PHE A 167 -4.28 -12.72 -21.36
C PHE A 167 -5.33 -13.33 -20.42
N GLY A 168 -6.05 -12.50 -19.65
CA GLY A 168 -7.08 -12.93 -18.72
C GLY A 168 -6.59 -13.96 -17.69
N ASP A 169 -7.48 -14.88 -17.33
CA ASP A 169 -7.19 -15.95 -16.36
C ASP A 169 -6.19 -17.01 -16.87
N SER A 170 -5.74 -16.91 -18.13
CA SER A 170 -4.64 -17.73 -18.67
C SER A 170 -3.24 -17.17 -18.37
N ILE A 171 -3.15 -16.01 -17.68
CA ILE A 171 -1.87 -15.38 -17.37
C ILE A 171 -1.02 -16.24 -16.42
N GLY A 172 0.22 -16.51 -16.83
CA GLY A 172 1.20 -17.27 -16.06
C GLY A 172 1.88 -16.43 -14.98
N ALA A 173 2.75 -17.09 -14.20
CA ALA A 173 3.47 -16.46 -13.09
C ALA A 173 4.40 -15.29 -13.51
N SER A 174 4.73 -15.16 -14.80
CA SER A 174 5.27 -13.93 -15.37
C SER A 174 4.78 -13.71 -16.80
N ILE A 175 4.52 -12.45 -17.16
CA ILE A 175 3.85 -12.06 -18.41
C ILE A 175 4.58 -12.49 -19.69
N THR A 176 5.91 -12.67 -19.61
CA THR A 176 6.74 -13.15 -20.70
C THR A 176 6.43 -14.60 -21.08
N LEU A 177 5.84 -15.38 -20.17
CA LEU A 177 5.39 -16.76 -20.43
C LEU A 177 4.13 -16.84 -21.31
N ASN A 178 3.42 -15.72 -21.52
CA ASN A 178 2.21 -15.65 -22.35
C ASN A 178 2.46 -15.04 -23.73
N LEU A 179 3.65 -14.48 -24.00
CA LEU A 179 3.98 -13.92 -25.32
C LEU A 179 4.05 -15.02 -26.39
N PRO A 180 3.49 -14.79 -27.59
CA PRO A 180 3.36 -15.80 -28.62
C PRO A 180 4.70 -16.21 -29.22
N ASN A 181 4.73 -17.40 -29.80
CA ASN A 181 5.96 -18.07 -30.21
C ASN A 181 6.45 -17.65 -31.61
N CYS A 182 6.75 -16.37 -31.80
CA CYS A 182 7.47 -15.86 -32.96
C CYS A 182 8.88 -15.38 -32.57
N TRP A 183 9.78 -15.25 -33.55
CA TRP A 183 11.17 -14.89 -33.28
C TRP A 183 11.34 -13.53 -32.55
N LEU A 184 10.47 -12.55 -32.83
CA LEU A 184 10.48 -11.24 -32.18
C LEU A 184 10.29 -11.36 -30.66
N TYR A 185 9.32 -12.14 -30.20
CA TYR A 185 9.07 -12.28 -28.76
C TYR A 185 9.99 -13.29 -28.08
N GLN A 186 10.59 -14.26 -28.79
CA GLN A 186 11.70 -15.03 -28.19
C GLN A 186 12.94 -14.16 -27.97
N ALA A 187 13.27 -13.24 -28.89
CA ALA A 187 14.33 -12.26 -28.67
C ALA A 187 14.05 -11.38 -27.44
N VAL A 188 12.79 -10.94 -27.25
CA VAL A 188 12.33 -10.25 -26.03
C VAL A 188 12.55 -11.10 -24.76
N LYS A 189 12.15 -12.38 -24.76
CA LYS A 189 12.37 -13.29 -23.60
C LYS A 189 13.86 -13.43 -23.28
N ILE A 190 14.72 -13.61 -24.29
CA ILE A 190 16.18 -13.73 -24.12
C ILE A 190 16.79 -12.43 -23.56
N LEU A 191 16.44 -11.28 -24.13
CA LEU A 191 16.96 -9.98 -23.69
C LEU A 191 16.54 -9.62 -22.26
N TYR A 192 15.32 -9.97 -21.86
CA TYR A 192 14.84 -9.79 -20.48
C TYR A 192 15.53 -10.76 -19.50
N CYS A 193 15.77 -12.01 -19.91
CA CYS A 193 16.53 -13.00 -19.13
C CYS A 193 17.99 -12.57 -18.91
N PHE A 194 18.67 -12.05 -19.94
CA PHE A 194 20.00 -11.46 -19.80
C PHE A 194 20.00 -10.29 -18.80
N GLY A 195 18.95 -9.47 -18.86
CA GLY A 195 18.66 -8.41 -17.89
C GLY A 195 18.69 -8.90 -16.45
N ILE A 196 17.79 -9.82 -16.11
CA ILE A 196 17.65 -10.40 -14.76
C ILE A 196 18.92 -11.14 -14.31
N PHE A 197 19.59 -11.87 -15.22
CA PHE A 197 20.84 -12.57 -14.92
C PHE A 197 21.92 -11.58 -14.41
N ILE A 198 22.13 -10.45 -15.09
CA ILE A 198 23.08 -9.43 -14.62
C ILE A 198 22.59 -8.74 -13.33
N THR A 199 21.27 -8.49 -13.20
CA THR A 199 20.69 -7.89 -11.98
C THR A 199 20.80 -8.79 -10.75
N TYR A 200 20.87 -10.13 -10.91
CA TYR A 200 21.04 -11.08 -9.79
C TYR A 200 22.21 -10.70 -8.89
N ALA A 201 23.37 -10.40 -9.46
CA ALA A 201 24.57 -10.08 -8.69
C ALA A 201 24.45 -8.77 -7.88
N LEU A 202 23.59 -7.83 -8.31
CA LEU A 202 23.28 -6.61 -7.56
C LEU A 202 22.39 -6.91 -6.34
N GLN A 203 21.33 -7.71 -6.53
CA GLN A 203 20.43 -8.09 -5.43
C GLN A 203 21.13 -9.03 -4.42
N PHE A 204 22.02 -9.89 -4.91
CA PHE A 204 22.87 -10.75 -4.07
C PHE A 204 23.97 -9.98 -3.31
N TYR A 205 24.39 -8.81 -3.80
CA TYR A 205 25.43 -8.00 -3.14
C TYR A 205 25.05 -7.61 -1.71
N VAL A 206 23.75 -7.36 -1.45
CA VAL A 206 23.24 -6.96 -0.13
C VAL A 206 23.40 -8.05 0.94
N PRO A 207 22.90 -9.30 0.77
CA PRO A 207 23.21 -10.38 1.72
C PRO A 207 24.70 -10.71 1.78
N ALA A 208 25.46 -10.52 0.69
CA ALA A 208 26.91 -10.74 0.67
C ALA A 208 27.69 -9.76 1.56
N GLU A 209 27.51 -8.43 1.41
CA GLU A 209 28.13 -7.43 2.29
C GLU A 209 27.71 -7.59 3.76
N ILE A 210 26.47 -8.00 4.01
CA ILE A 210 25.93 -8.14 5.37
C ILE A 210 26.47 -9.41 6.06
N LEU A 211 26.69 -10.51 5.34
CA LEU A 211 27.10 -11.78 5.93
C LEU A 211 28.61 -12.03 5.87
N ILE A 212 29.25 -11.84 4.71
CA ILE A 212 30.61 -12.35 4.48
C ILE A 212 31.65 -11.73 5.43
N PRO A 213 31.68 -10.40 5.69
CA PRO A 213 32.63 -9.82 6.63
C PRO A 213 32.54 -10.41 8.04
N ARG A 214 31.33 -10.82 8.48
CA ARG A 214 31.10 -11.45 9.79
C ARG A 214 31.61 -12.90 9.87
N VAL A 215 31.77 -13.57 8.73
CA VAL A 215 32.32 -14.93 8.64
C VAL A 215 33.84 -14.88 8.47
N VAL A 216 34.32 -13.99 7.58
CA VAL A 216 35.76 -13.80 7.32
C VAL A 216 36.50 -13.29 8.57
N ALA A 217 35.90 -12.38 9.35
CA ALA A 217 36.48 -11.87 10.61
C ALA A 217 36.58 -12.91 11.75
N ARG A 218 36.31 -14.19 11.49
CA ARG A 218 36.44 -15.31 12.45
C ARG A 218 37.50 -16.33 12.05
N LEU A 219 38.26 -16.09 10.98
CA LEU A 219 39.21 -17.02 10.37
C LEU A 219 40.50 -16.31 9.95
N GLU A 220 41.57 -17.09 9.75
CA GLU A 220 42.88 -16.57 9.34
C GLU A 220 42.84 -15.92 7.94
N GLU A 221 43.56 -14.81 7.75
CA GLU A 221 43.62 -14.06 6.49
C GLU A 221 44.03 -14.93 5.29
N ARG A 222 44.88 -15.94 5.50
CA ARG A 222 45.33 -16.89 4.47
C ARG A 222 44.16 -17.61 3.78
N TRP A 223 43.05 -17.82 4.49
CA TRP A 223 41.84 -18.48 3.98
C TRP A 223 40.72 -17.49 3.62
N ALA A 224 40.81 -16.22 4.03
CA ALA A 224 39.75 -15.21 3.83
C ALA A 224 39.24 -15.11 2.37
N TRP A 225 40.15 -15.16 1.40
CA TRP A 225 39.80 -15.10 -0.03
C TRP A 225 39.03 -16.32 -0.53
N ALA A 226 39.29 -17.50 0.05
CA ALA A 226 38.62 -18.76 -0.30
C ALA A 226 37.28 -18.89 0.45
N VAL A 227 37.23 -18.40 1.70
CA VAL A 227 36.01 -18.37 2.53
C VAL A 227 34.97 -17.41 1.95
N ASP A 228 35.34 -16.20 1.52
CA ASP A 228 34.40 -15.32 0.79
C ASP A 228 33.82 -16.03 -0.45
N LEU A 229 34.66 -16.74 -1.21
CA LEU A 229 34.24 -17.47 -2.41
C LEU A 229 33.29 -18.63 -2.08
N ALA A 230 33.60 -19.40 -1.02
CA ALA A 230 32.79 -20.52 -0.55
C ALA A 230 31.44 -20.05 0.04
N VAL A 231 31.43 -18.98 0.83
CA VAL A 231 30.19 -18.40 1.39
C VAL A 231 29.31 -17.82 0.29
N ARG A 232 29.90 -17.18 -0.74
CA ARG A 232 29.18 -16.76 -1.94
C ARG A 232 28.51 -17.94 -2.65
N ALA A 233 29.28 -19.00 -2.94
CA ALA A 233 28.74 -20.19 -3.59
C ALA A 233 27.64 -20.85 -2.73
N ALA A 234 27.84 -20.98 -1.42
CA ALA A 234 26.88 -21.58 -0.49
C ALA A 234 25.56 -20.80 -0.38
N LEU A 235 25.60 -19.47 -0.41
CA LEU A 235 24.38 -18.65 -0.44
C LEU A 235 23.64 -18.76 -1.79
N VAL A 236 24.35 -18.87 -2.91
CA VAL A 236 23.72 -19.09 -4.23
C VAL A 236 23.09 -20.49 -4.31
N THR A 237 23.79 -21.53 -3.86
CA THR A 237 23.23 -22.90 -3.83
C THR A 237 22.06 -23.01 -2.84
N LEU A 238 22.07 -22.28 -1.72
CA LEU A 238 20.92 -22.17 -0.82
C LEU A 238 19.70 -21.55 -1.54
N THR A 239 19.87 -20.47 -2.30
CA THR A 239 18.75 -19.88 -3.06
C THR A 239 18.25 -20.78 -4.19
N PHE A 240 19.13 -21.58 -4.80
CA PHE A 240 18.75 -22.62 -5.77
C PHE A 240 17.96 -23.77 -5.12
N THR A 241 18.38 -24.29 -3.96
CA THR A 241 17.63 -25.36 -3.27
C THR A 241 16.28 -24.86 -2.76
N MET A 242 16.20 -23.66 -2.18
CA MET A 242 14.94 -23.04 -1.78
C MET A 242 13.98 -22.80 -2.97
N SER A 243 14.52 -22.37 -4.11
CA SER A 243 13.76 -22.23 -5.38
C SER A 243 13.15 -23.56 -5.83
N ASN A 244 13.95 -24.64 -5.78
CA ASN A 244 13.51 -25.99 -6.16
C ASN A 244 12.47 -26.57 -5.18
N SER A 245 12.63 -26.33 -3.87
CA SER A 245 11.68 -26.75 -2.83
C SER A 245 10.33 -26.03 -2.91
N SER A 246 10.32 -24.74 -3.27
CA SER A 246 9.09 -23.92 -3.37
C SER A 246 8.07 -24.41 -4.42
N ARG A 247 8.43 -25.39 -5.26
CA ARG A 247 7.55 -26.01 -6.28
C ARG A 247 6.98 -27.38 -5.89
N VAL A 248 7.18 -27.85 -4.66
CA VAL A 248 6.86 -29.25 -4.29
C VAL A 248 5.58 -29.40 -3.46
N ASN A 249 5.33 -28.58 -2.43
CA ASN A 249 4.24 -28.80 -1.47
C ASN A 249 3.52 -27.52 -1.02
N SER A 250 2.21 -27.66 -0.78
CA SER A 250 1.50 -27.05 0.36
C SER A 250 1.28 -28.14 1.44
N PRO A 251 0.94 -27.85 2.72
CA PRO A 251 0.72 -26.55 3.38
C PRO A 251 1.59 -26.39 4.67
N THR A 252 1.07 -25.65 5.67
CA THR A 252 1.38 -25.66 7.13
C THR A 252 2.56 -24.85 7.75
N GLU A 253 2.20 -24.12 8.81
CA GLU A 253 2.89 -23.85 10.12
C GLU A 253 4.30 -23.22 10.31
N GLU A 254 4.27 -22.06 11.02
CA GLU A 254 5.02 -21.66 12.24
C GLU A 254 6.54 -21.31 12.34
N THR A 255 6.79 -20.18 13.05
CA THR A 255 7.84 -19.91 14.10
C THR A 255 9.32 -19.82 13.62
N SER A 256 10.23 -18.92 14.06
CA SER A 256 10.57 -18.39 15.41
C SER A 256 11.34 -17.02 15.41
N LEU A 257 11.25 -16.26 16.53
CA LEU A 257 12.31 -15.70 17.44
C LEU A 257 13.74 -15.33 16.89
N THR A 258 14.56 -14.37 17.39
CA THR A 258 14.55 -13.32 18.47
C THR A 258 15.74 -12.33 18.29
N PRO A 259 15.84 -11.19 19.05
CA PRO A 259 16.92 -10.17 18.93
C PRO A 259 17.85 -9.99 20.15
N ASP A 260 19.04 -9.40 19.93
CA ASP A 260 19.84 -8.51 20.84
C ASP A 260 20.93 -7.79 19.98
N GLN A 261 21.75 -6.81 20.39
CA GLN A 261 22.46 -6.46 21.65
C GLN A 261 22.56 -4.93 21.86
N SER A 262 22.90 -4.46 23.07
CA SER A 262 22.75 -3.02 23.47
C SER A 262 24.09 -2.23 23.74
N PRO A 263 24.21 -1.14 24.55
CA PRO A 263 25.19 -0.03 24.39
C PRO A 263 26.56 -0.31 25.08
N GLY A 264 27.44 0.64 25.49
CA GLY A 264 27.52 2.12 25.60
C GLY A 264 28.81 2.53 26.37
N PRO A 265 28.99 3.77 26.88
CA PRO A 265 28.33 5.07 26.65
C PRO A 265 29.31 6.03 25.90
N ASP A 266 29.80 7.25 26.26
CA ASP A 266 29.54 8.28 27.30
C ASP A 266 30.20 9.66 26.96
N ALA A 267 29.89 10.71 27.75
CA ALA A 267 30.58 12.02 27.93
C ALA A 267 30.66 13.02 26.73
N PRO A 268 30.94 14.33 26.95
CA PRO A 268 29.94 15.32 27.40
C PRO A 268 29.83 16.58 26.48
N GLN A 269 29.05 17.59 26.90
CA GLN A 269 28.89 18.93 26.28
C GLN A 269 28.16 18.97 24.90
N ASP A 270 27.48 20.05 24.47
CA ASP A 270 27.11 21.31 25.14
C ASP A 270 25.78 21.91 24.62
N GLU A 271 25.34 23.00 25.25
CA GLU A 271 24.15 23.84 24.94
C GLU A 271 24.03 24.32 23.48
N TYR A 272 22.84 24.20 22.86
CA TYR A 272 22.43 25.11 21.75
C TYR A 272 20.93 25.44 21.70
N THR A 273 20.66 26.75 21.65
CA THR A 273 19.37 27.45 21.79
C THR A 273 18.43 27.33 20.59
N ARG A 274 17.11 27.40 20.82
CA ARG A 274 16.11 27.67 19.77
C ARG A 274 16.29 29.08 19.19
N LEU A 275 16.62 29.20 17.90
CA LEU A 275 16.17 30.32 17.06
C LEU A 275 15.05 29.83 16.12
N GLY A 276 14.06 30.68 15.89
CA GLY A 276 12.77 30.25 15.32
C GLY A 276 12.62 30.45 13.81
N GLU A 277 11.95 29.50 13.16
CA GLU A 277 11.37 29.68 11.83
C GLU A 277 9.87 29.30 11.81
N LYS A 278 9.10 29.84 10.86
CA LYS A 278 7.64 30.02 10.97
C LYS A 278 6.80 28.86 10.40
N THR A 279 7.01 27.62 10.86
CA THR A 279 6.47 26.40 10.19
C THR A 279 5.33 25.65 10.90
N GLY A 280 4.69 26.20 11.94
CA GLY A 280 3.46 25.62 12.52
C GLY A 280 2.17 25.95 11.75
N THR A 281 1.12 25.14 11.91
CA THR A 281 -0.22 25.36 11.29
C THR A 281 -1.07 26.40 12.05
N THR A 282 -1.97 27.10 11.33
CA THR A 282 -2.95 28.02 11.94
C THR A 282 -4.21 27.29 12.42
N PHE A 283 -5.04 27.95 13.24
CA PHE A 283 -6.31 27.41 13.76
C PHE A 283 -7.20 26.84 12.63
N ILE A 284 -7.43 27.61 11.56
CA ILE A 284 -8.28 27.19 10.43
C ILE A 284 -7.64 26.05 9.64
N GLN A 285 -6.32 26.07 9.44
CA GLN A 285 -5.61 24.96 8.77
C GLN A 285 -5.72 23.67 9.59
N THR A 286 -5.52 23.76 10.90
CA THR A 286 -5.62 22.60 11.81
C THR A 286 -7.05 22.09 11.90
N LEU A 287 -8.06 22.98 11.87
CA LEU A 287 -9.46 22.60 11.75
C LEU A 287 -9.75 21.84 10.45
N ILE A 288 -9.28 22.34 9.29
CA ILE A 288 -9.43 21.66 8.00
C ILE A 288 -8.73 20.29 8.00
N HIS A 289 -7.54 20.19 8.60
CA HIS A 289 -6.83 18.91 8.72
C HIS A 289 -7.52 17.93 9.69
N LEU A 290 -8.11 18.41 10.78
CA LEU A 290 -8.90 17.59 11.71
C LEU A 290 -10.20 17.09 11.05
N LEU A 291 -10.92 17.98 10.36
CA LEU A 291 -12.11 17.62 9.58
C LEU A 291 -11.77 16.57 8.53
N LYS A 292 -10.72 16.78 7.74
CA LYS A 292 -10.19 15.81 6.76
C LYS A 292 -9.74 14.48 7.38
N GLY A 293 -9.25 14.51 8.62
CA GLY A 293 -8.83 13.32 9.36
C GLY A 293 -9.98 12.47 9.91
N ASN A 294 -11.21 12.97 9.87
CA ASN A 294 -12.43 12.24 10.27
C ASN A 294 -13.34 11.97 9.07
N ILE A 295 -13.64 13.00 8.27
CA ILE A 295 -14.54 12.95 7.12
C ILE A 295 -13.90 12.09 6.02
N GLY A 296 -14.39 10.85 5.89
CA GLY A 296 -13.92 9.88 4.92
C GLY A 296 -14.96 8.81 4.59
N THR A 297 -14.54 7.68 3.99
CA THR A 297 -15.47 6.61 3.53
C THR A 297 -16.49 6.16 4.57
N GLY A 298 -16.17 6.19 5.87
CA GLY A 298 -17.09 5.86 6.95
C GLY A 298 -18.39 6.68 6.91
N LEU A 299 -18.28 8.00 6.68
CA LEU A 299 -19.43 8.91 6.50
C LEU A 299 -20.44 8.37 5.48
N LEU A 300 -19.95 7.85 4.36
CA LEU A 300 -20.78 7.38 3.27
C LEU A 300 -21.45 6.02 3.56
N GLY A 301 -20.91 5.26 4.52
CA GLY A 301 -21.53 4.03 5.05
C GLY A 301 -22.50 4.25 6.23
N LEU A 302 -22.50 5.44 6.85
CA LEU A 302 -23.42 5.76 7.96
C LEU A 302 -24.91 5.60 7.62
N PRO A 303 -25.41 5.83 6.39
CA PRO A 303 -26.81 5.58 6.07
C PRO A 303 -27.21 4.10 6.18
N LEU A 304 -26.33 3.17 5.81
CA LEU A 304 -26.52 1.73 6.08
C LEU A 304 -26.42 1.41 7.58
N ALA A 305 -25.56 2.12 8.30
CA ALA A 305 -25.50 2.01 9.76
C ALA A 305 -26.85 2.44 10.39
N VAL A 306 -27.44 3.56 9.96
CA VAL A 306 -28.75 4.03 10.45
C VAL A 306 -29.87 3.07 10.06
N LYS A 307 -29.85 2.45 8.87
CA LYS A 307 -30.75 1.33 8.53
C LYS A 307 -30.66 0.19 9.56
N ASN A 308 -29.45 -0.20 9.94
CA ASN A 308 -29.22 -1.29 10.90
C ASN A 308 -29.64 -0.96 12.34
N ALA A 309 -29.79 0.33 12.71
CA ALA A 309 -30.23 0.78 14.02
C ALA A 309 -31.68 1.28 14.07
N GLY A 310 -32.27 1.68 12.94
CA GLY A 310 -33.57 2.34 12.85
C GLY A 310 -33.48 3.86 12.94
N LEU A 311 -34.50 4.54 12.39
CA LEU A 311 -34.51 5.97 12.11
C LEU A 311 -34.34 6.88 13.35
N VAL A 312 -34.75 6.43 14.54
CA VAL A 312 -34.65 7.21 15.80
C VAL A 312 -33.40 6.81 16.59
N LEU A 313 -33.13 5.52 16.73
CA LEU A 313 -32.02 5.02 17.54
C LEU A 313 -30.66 5.31 16.89
N GLY A 314 -30.56 5.22 15.56
CA GLY A 314 -29.35 5.56 14.80
C GLY A 314 -28.77 6.95 15.12
N PRO A 315 -29.50 8.06 14.88
CA PRO A 315 -29.00 9.41 15.16
C PRO A 315 -28.74 9.69 16.65
N ILE A 316 -29.55 9.14 17.57
CA ILE A 316 -29.31 9.28 19.02
C ILE A 316 -27.98 8.62 19.39
N SER A 317 -27.75 7.38 18.94
CA SER A 317 -26.52 6.67 19.24
C SER A 317 -25.29 7.26 18.52
N LEU A 318 -25.44 7.84 17.33
CA LEU A 318 -24.38 8.62 16.67
C LEU A 318 -24.00 9.88 17.47
N PHE A 319 -24.98 10.60 18.03
CA PHE A 319 -24.72 11.75 18.90
C PHE A 319 -23.96 11.34 20.17
N LEU A 320 -24.39 10.25 20.82
CA LEU A 320 -23.73 9.71 22.02
C LEU A 320 -22.30 9.24 21.72
N MET A 321 -22.08 8.49 20.62
CA MET A 321 -20.74 8.05 20.22
C MET A 321 -19.82 9.23 19.85
N GLY A 322 -20.33 10.25 19.17
CA GLY A 322 -19.59 11.49 18.91
C GLY A 322 -19.16 12.18 20.20
N GLY A 323 -20.06 12.33 21.17
CA GLY A 323 -19.75 12.91 22.49
C GLY A 323 -18.67 12.13 23.25
N ILE A 324 -18.75 10.79 23.25
CA ILE A 324 -17.75 9.90 23.87
C ILE A 324 -16.40 10.02 23.15
N ALA A 325 -16.38 10.02 21.81
CA ALA A 325 -15.15 10.15 21.02
C ALA A 325 -14.43 11.48 21.31
N VAL A 326 -15.16 12.60 21.35
CA VAL A 326 -14.60 13.91 21.72
C VAL A 326 -14.02 13.89 23.13
N HIS A 327 -14.73 13.32 24.10
CA HIS A 327 -14.26 13.26 25.48
C HIS A 327 -12.96 12.44 25.61
N CYS A 328 -12.87 11.30 24.93
CA CYS A 328 -11.66 10.48 24.88
C CYS A 328 -10.48 11.22 24.22
N MET A 329 -10.71 11.92 23.11
CA MET A 329 -9.67 12.74 22.45
C MET A 329 -9.20 13.90 23.34
N ASP A 330 -10.11 14.60 24.01
CA ASP A 330 -9.82 15.71 24.93
C ASP A 330 -9.02 15.26 26.17
N ILE A 331 -9.38 14.11 26.76
CA ILE A 331 -8.58 13.48 27.83
C ILE A 331 -7.18 13.14 27.33
N LEU A 332 -7.05 12.54 26.13
CA LEU A 332 -5.75 12.12 25.57
C LEU A 332 -4.82 13.32 25.34
N VAL A 333 -5.34 14.44 24.83
CA VAL A 333 -4.60 15.72 24.69
C VAL A 333 -4.17 16.25 26.06
N LYS A 334 -5.06 16.27 27.05
CA LYS A 334 -4.74 16.74 28.42
C LYS A 334 -3.66 15.89 29.09
N CYS A 335 -3.72 14.56 28.94
CA CYS A 335 -2.68 13.65 29.40
C CYS A 335 -1.36 13.86 28.65
N SER A 336 -1.40 14.08 27.34
CA SER A 336 -0.22 14.42 26.52
C SER A 336 0.45 15.71 27.02
N HIS A 337 -0.29 16.82 27.13
CA HIS A 337 0.20 18.09 27.69
C HIS A 337 0.86 17.88 29.07
N TYR A 338 0.15 17.25 30.02
CA TYR A 338 0.64 17.03 31.39
C TYR A 338 1.95 16.23 31.43
N LEU A 339 2.04 15.14 30.65
CA LEU A 339 3.24 14.31 30.57
C LEU A 339 4.37 15.03 29.81
N SER A 340 4.07 15.84 28.80
CA SER A 340 5.07 16.59 28.04
C SER A 340 5.76 17.65 28.91
N ASP A 341 4.99 18.44 29.67
CA ASP A 341 5.53 19.41 30.64
C ASP A 341 6.31 18.69 31.76
N ARG A 342 5.74 17.63 32.35
CA ARG A 342 6.38 16.88 33.46
C ARG A 342 7.68 16.18 33.06
N MET A 343 7.75 15.64 31.84
CA MET A 343 8.95 14.96 31.31
C MET A 343 9.91 15.91 30.56
N ARG A 344 9.63 17.23 30.56
CA ARG A 344 10.36 18.27 29.81
C ARG A 344 10.56 17.95 28.31
N LYS A 345 9.60 17.28 27.68
CA LYS A 345 9.62 16.98 26.25
C LYS A 345 8.78 18.02 25.47
N PRO A 346 9.18 18.39 24.24
CA PRO A 346 8.47 19.39 23.45
C PRO A 346 7.16 18.88 22.83
N PHE A 347 6.99 17.56 22.72
CA PHE A 347 5.80 16.87 22.21
C PHE A 347 5.84 15.37 22.57
N LEU A 348 4.72 14.68 22.41
CA LEU A 348 4.57 13.23 22.60
C LEU A 348 3.75 12.58 21.47
N ASP A 349 4.10 11.33 21.15
CA ASP A 349 3.32 10.43 20.28
C ASP A 349 2.52 9.44 21.15
N TYR A 350 1.48 8.80 20.60
CA TYR A 350 0.61 7.84 21.33
C TYR A 350 1.39 6.77 22.13
N GLY A 351 2.36 6.09 21.50
CA GLY A 351 3.17 5.09 22.17
C GLY A 351 4.14 5.64 23.23
N ASN A 352 4.60 6.90 23.07
CA ASN A 352 5.37 7.61 24.10
C ASN A 352 4.46 8.02 25.27
N CYS A 353 3.28 8.57 24.98
CA CYS A 353 2.28 9.01 25.95
C CYS A 353 1.78 7.84 26.81
N MET A 354 1.45 6.70 26.21
CA MET A 354 1.06 5.49 26.95
C MET A 354 2.20 4.98 27.83
N GLN A 355 3.45 4.97 27.34
CA GLN A 355 4.60 4.55 28.14
C GLN A 355 4.77 5.45 29.37
N TYR A 356 4.83 6.76 29.20
CA TYR A 356 5.03 7.68 30.32
C TYR A 356 3.82 7.76 31.25
N GLY A 357 2.60 7.55 30.76
CA GLY A 357 1.41 7.39 31.60
C GLY A 357 1.48 6.17 32.51
N LEU A 358 2.02 5.04 32.03
CA LEU A 358 2.25 3.84 32.84
C LEU A 358 3.44 3.98 33.81
N GLU A 359 4.52 4.66 33.41
CA GLU A 359 5.69 4.95 34.28
C GLU A 359 5.35 5.94 35.41
N VAL A 360 4.45 6.90 35.17
CA VAL A 360 4.01 7.90 36.15
C VAL A 360 2.79 7.43 36.98
N GLY A 361 2.05 6.42 36.51
CA GLY A 361 0.85 5.91 37.18
C GLY A 361 1.12 5.22 38.53
N PRO A 362 0.12 5.10 39.42
CA PRO A 362 0.31 4.65 40.81
C PRO A 362 0.47 3.12 40.98
N VAL A 363 0.43 2.32 39.90
CA VAL A 363 0.40 0.85 39.97
C VAL A 363 1.79 0.27 39.62
N PRO A 364 2.55 -0.30 40.58
CA PRO A 364 3.94 -0.71 40.35
C PRO A 364 4.12 -1.79 39.27
N LEU A 365 3.13 -2.67 39.12
CA LEU A 365 3.14 -3.74 38.11
C LEU A 365 3.00 -3.19 36.68
N LEU A 366 2.29 -2.07 36.51
CA LEU A 366 2.15 -1.37 35.23
C LEU A 366 3.40 -0.53 34.92
N GLN A 367 3.96 0.18 35.91
CA GLN A 367 5.25 0.89 35.78
C GLN A 367 6.34 -0.06 35.23
N ARG A 368 6.50 -1.23 35.85
CA ARG A 368 7.51 -2.24 35.47
C ARG A 368 7.31 -2.83 34.06
N HIS A 369 6.12 -2.69 33.47
CA HIS A 369 5.78 -3.19 32.15
C HIS A 369 5.39 -2.08 31.14
N ALA A 370 5.70 -0.80 31.42
CA ALA A 370 5.28 0.33 30.59
C ALA A 370 5.65 0.21 29.09
N ILE A 371 6.78 -0.44 28.78
CA ILE A 371 7.24 -0.73 27.42
C ILE A 371 6.26 -1.63 26.64
N TRP A 372 5.47 -2.46 27.30
CA TRP A 372 4.42 -3.28 26.68
C TRP A 372 3.20 -2.45 26.29
N GLY A 373 2.77 -1.49 27.13
CA GLY A 373 1.67 -0.59 26.79
C GLY A 373 1.93 0.18 25.48
N ARG A 374 3.17 0.62 25.28
CA ARG A 374 3.65 1.19 24.02
C ARG A 374 3.56 0.24 22.84
N ARG A 375 4.03 -1.01 23.00
CA ARG A 375 3.98 -2.03 21.93
C ARG A 375 2.54 -2.34 21.53
N VAL A 376 1.65 -2.46 22.52
CA VAL A 376 0.20 -2.71 22.32
C VAL A 376 -0.47 -1.55 21.59
N VAL A 377 -0.28 -0.30 22.03
CA VAL A 377 -0.85 0.88 21.36
C VAL A 377 -0.32 1.03 19.94
N ASN A 378 0.99 0.85 19.72
CA ASN A 378 1.56 0.88 18.37
C ASN A 378 1.03 -0.26 17.48
N ALA A 379 0.83 -1.46 18.03
CA ALA A 379 0.28 -2.60 17.29
C ALA A 379 -1.17 -2.35 16.86
N PHE A 380 -2.04 -1.87 17.77
CA PHE A 380 -3.41 -1.49 17.43
C PHE A 380 -3.44 -0.39 16.37
N LEU A 381 -2.66 0.69 16.53
CA LEU A 381 -2.60 1.76 15.53
C LEU A 381 -2.14 1.27 14.14
N MET A 382 -1.21 0.31 14.07
CA MET A 382 -0.81 -0.29 12.79
C MET A 382 -1.92 -1.17 12.19
N VAL A 383 -2.61 -1.99 12.99
CA VAL A 383 -3.72 -2.83 12.53
C VAL A 383 -4.90 -1.98 12.03
N THR A 384 -5.31 -0.95 12.78
CA THR A 384 -6.40 -0.05 12.36
C THR A 384 -6.03 0.72 11.09
N GLN A 385 -4.78 1.19 10.95
CA GLN A 385 -4.33 1.87 9.72
C GLN A 385 -4.24 0.93 8.51
N LEU A 386 -3.85 -0.33 8.69
CA LEU A 386 -3.97 -1.35 7.63
C LEU A 386 -5.44 -1.59 7.25
N GLY A 387 -6.34 -1.65 8.23
CA GLY A 387 -7.79 -1.74 8.03
C GLY A 387 -8.34 -0.60 7.17
N PHE A 388 -7.94 0.65 7.45
CA PHE A 388 -8.29 1.80 6.62
C PHE A 388 -7.78 1.66 5.19
N CYS A 389 -6.51 1.30 4.99
CA CYS A 389 -5.95 1.05 3.66
C CYS A 389 -6.80 0.02 2.89
N CYS A 390 -7.18 -1.09 3.52
CA CYS A 390 -8.04 -2.11 2.91
C CYS A 390 -9.42 -1.57 2.50
N VAL A 391 -10.13 -0.88 3.39
CA VAL A 391 -11.46 -0.29 3.07
C VAL A 391 -11.36 0.75 1.94
N TYR A 392 -10.26 1.50 1.87
CA TYR A 392 -10.05 2.49 0.81
C TYR A 392 -9.85 1.86 -0.57
N PHE A 393 -9.23 0.68 -0.69
CA PHE A 393 -9.16 -0.04 -1.97
C PHE A 393 -10.55 -0.48 -2.44
N VAL A 394 -11.34 -1.09 -1.55
CA VAL A 394 -12.71 -1.56 -1.87
C VAL A 394 -13.61 -0.40 -2.28
N PHE A 395 -13.63 0.67 -1.48
CA PHE A 395 -14.42 1.86 -1.79
C PHE A 395 -14.02 2.48 -3.14
N LEU A 396 -12.72 2.58 -3.42
CA LEU A 396 -12.24 3.14 -4.69
C LEU A 396 -12.71 2.31 -5.90
N SER A 397 -12.64 0.98 -5.81
CA SER A 397 -13.08 0.12 -6.91
C SER A 397 -14.59 0.17 -7.16
N ASP A 398 -15.40 0.19 -6.10
CA ASP A 398 -16.85 0.11 -6.26
C ASP A 398 -17.42 1.43 -6.84
N ASN A 399 -16.86 2.57 -6.44
CA ASN A 399 -17.23 3.87 -7.01
C ASN A 399 -16.77 4.01 -8.47
N ILE A 400 -15.55 3.56 -8.81
CA ILE A 400 -15.05 3.66 -10.19
C ILE A 400 -15.70 2.64 -11.13
N LYS A 401 -16.13 1.47 -10.62
CA LYS A 401 -17.03 0.58 -11.34
C LYS A 401 -18.27 1.33 -11.82
N GLN A 402 -18.99 1.97 -10.91
CA GLN A 402 -20.21 2.69 -11.25
C GLN A 402 -19.98 3.89 -12.18
N VAL A 403 -18.86 4.61 -12.03
CA VAL A 403 -18.47 5.66 -13.00
C VAL A 403 -18.36 5.07 -14.40
N ILE A 404 -17.67 3.94 -14.58
CA ILE A 404 -17.44 3.36 -15.91
C ILE A 404 -18.69 2.64 -16.47
N GLU A 405 -19.48 1.98 -15.62
CA GLU A 405 -20.80 1.46 -16.00
C GLU A 405 -21.75 2.59 -16.43
N SER A 406 -21.72 3.75 -15.77
CA SER A 406 -22.49 4.93 -16.20
C SER A 406 -21.99 5.52 -17.53
N ALA A 407 -20.67 5.49 -17.78
CA ALA A 407 -20.05 5.96 -19.02
C ALA A 407 -20.52 5.15 -20.24
N ASN A 408 -20.62 3.83 -20.06
CA ASN A 408 -20.99 2.89 -21.10
C ASN A 408 -22.51 2.83 -21.33
N GLY A 409 -23.32 3.37 -20.40
CA GLY A 409 -24.78 3.21 -20.40
C GLY A 409 -25.57 4.34 -21.07
N THR A 410 -25.12 5.60 -20.99
CA THR A 410 -25.95 6.76 -21.38
C THR A 410 -25.17 7.96 -21.93
N THR A 411 -25.82 8.74 -22.79
CA THR A 411 -25.39 10.05 -23.28
C THR A 411 -25.48 11.14 -22.19
N THR A 412 -25.09 12.37 -22.53
CA THR A 412 -24.96 13.53 -21.61
C THR A 412 -26.25 14.03 -20.96
N ASP A 413 -27.43 13.56 -21.38
CA ASP A 413 -28.72 14.10 -21.00
C ASP A 413 -29.45 13.17 -20.01
N CYS A 414 -29.31 13.47 -18.71
CA CYS A 414 -29.91 12.69 -17.60
C CYS A 414 -31.45 12.86 -17.48
N HIS A 415 -32.18 12.84 -18.60
CA HIS A 415 -33.62 13.13 -18.70
C HIS A 415 -34.49 12.03 -19.36
N LEU A 416 -33.92 11.05 -20.09
CA LEU A 416 -34.71 10.00 -20.73
C LEU A 416 -34.75 8.70 -19.91
N ASN A 417 -35.97 8.28 -19.55
CA ASN A 417 -36.25 6.96 -19.00
C ASN A 417 -36.21 5.88 -20.10
N GLN A 418 -35.01 5.42 -20.47
CA GLN A 418 -34.85 4.13 -21.16
C GLN A 418 -33.88 3.24 -20.38
N THR A 419 -34.38 2.07 -19.97
CA THR A 419 -33.61 1.03 -19.27
C THR A 419 -32.73 0.30 -20.28
N VAL A 420 -31.59 0.89 -20.63
CA VAL A 420 -30.55 0.21 -21.39
C VAL A 420 -30.06 -1.00 -20.57
N ILE A 421 -29.98 -2.16 -21.21
CA ILE A 421 -29.62 -3.42 -20.54
C ILE A 421 -28.22 -3.27 -19.96
N MET A 422 -28.09 -3.43 -18.64
CA MET A 422 -26.78 -3.49 -18.01
C MET A 422 -26.07 -4.78 -18.46
N THR A 423 -25.23 -4.65 -19.48
CA THR A 423 -24.16 -5.61 -19.70
C THR A 423 -23.35 -5.70 -18.42
N SER A 424 -23.17 -6.92 -17.91
CA SER A 424 -22.29 -7.19 -16.77
C SER A 424 -20.84 -7.00 -17.20
N THR A 425 -20.50 -5.73 -17.41
CA THR A 425 -19.17 -5.27 -17.76
C THR A 425 -18.29 -5.37 -16.54
N ILE A 426 -17.98 -6.62 -16.14
CA ILE A 426 -16.79 -6.99 -15.37
C ILE A 426 -17.00 -6.38 -13.91
N ASP A 427 -16.66 -7.02 -12.77
CA ASP A 427 -17.14 -6.63 -11.41
C ASP A 427 -16.39 -5.48 -10.62
N SER A 428 -15.57 -5.69 -9.57
CA SER A 428 -14.77 -4.61 -8.86
C SER A 428 -13.39 -4.92 -8.16
N ARG A 429 -13.06 -6.10 -7.62
CA ARG A 429 -11.70 -6.49 -7.10
C ARG A 429 -10.54 -6.29 -8.10
N LEU A 430 -10.75 -6.53 -9.39
CA LEU A 430 -9.86 -6.15 -10.49
C LEU A 430 -9.79 -4.64 -10.71
N TYR A 431 -10.83 -3.84 -10.43
CA TYR A 431 -10.61 -2.38 -10.35
C TYR A 431 -9.62 -2.07 -9.21
N MET A 432 -9.69 -2.75 -8.07
CA MET A 432 -8.60 -2.63 -7.08
C MET A 432 -7.27 -3.17 -7.63
N LEU A 433 -7.27 -4.17 -8.52
CA LEU A 433 -6.06 -4.68 -9.19
C LEU A 433 -5.46 -3.64 -10.15
N CYS A 434 -6.29 -2.91 -10.89
CA CYS A 434 -5.92 -1.76 -11.72
C CYS A 434 -5.39 -0.61 -10.85
N PHE A 435 -6.05 -0.30 -9.72
CA PHE A 435 -5.71 0.86 -8.87
C PHE A 435 -4.63 0.61 -7.83
N LEU A 436 -4.38 -0.61 -7.38
CA LEU A 436 -3.30 -0.92 -6.43
C LEU A 436 -1.96 -0.37 -6.94
N PRO A 437 -1.49 -0.66 -8.17
CA PRO A 437 -0.20 -0.15 -8.59
C PRO A 437 -0.22 1.38 -8.85
N PHE A 438 -1.34 2.01 -9.24
CA PHE A 438 -1.45 3.50 -9.18
C PHE A 438 -1.26 4.03 -7.76
N ILE A 439 -1.82 3.36 -6.75
CA ILE A 439 -1.65 3.74 -5.34
C ILE A 439 -0.21 3.48 -4.88
N ILE A 440 0.43 2.39 -5.31
CA ILE A 440 1.83 2.13 -4.95
C ILE A 440 2.77 3.18 -5.59
N LEU A 441 2.49 3.67 -6.81
CA LEU A 441 3.26 4.76 -7.45
C LEU A 441 3.28 5.98 -6.54
N LEU A 442 2.11 6.34 -6.04
CA LEU A 442 1.92 7.46 -5.15
C LEU A 442 2.57 7.20 -3.78
N VAL A 443 2.51 5.97 -3.24
CA VAL A 443 3.27 5.56 -2.03
C VAL A 443 4.77 5.78 -2.20
N PHE A 444 5.33 5.67 -3.40
CA PHE A 444 6.75 5.93 -3.64
C PHE A 444 7.16 7.41 -3.66
N ILE A 445 6.19 8.33 -3.71
CA ILE A 445 6.39 9.77 -3.46
C ILE A 445 6.60 10.00 -1.96
N ARG A 446 7.76 9.61 -1.41
CA ARG A 446 8.13 9.92 0.00
C ARG A 446 8.34 11.43 0.25
N ASN A 447 8.38 12.26 -0.80
CA ASN A 447 8.48 13.73 -0.73
C ASN A 447 7.07 14.35 -0.77
N LEU A 448 6.41 14.36 0.39
CA LEU A 448 4.99 14.75 0.55
C LEU A 448 4.65 16.16 -0.01
N LYS A 449 5.63 17.06 -0.09
CA LYS A 449 5.44 18.44 -0.61
C LYS A 449 4.88 18.51 -2.03
N TYR A 450 5.15 17.52 -2.90
CA TYR A 450 4.60 17.49 -4.26
C TYR A 450 3.10 17.13 -4.31
N LEU A 451 2.56 16.51 -3.26
CA LEU A 451 1.13 16.19 -3.14
C LEU A 451 0.29 17.33 -2.58
N ALA A 452 0.89 18.39 -2.03
CA ALA A 452 0.18 19.52 -1.44
C ALA A 452 -0.86 20.18 -2.40
N PRO A 453 -0.51 20.62 -3.63
CA PRO A 453 -1.49 21.22 -4.54
C PRO A 453 -2.57 20.21 -4.97
N PHE A 454 -2.18 18.95 -5.18
CA PHE A 454 -3.12 17.88 -5.53
C PHE A 454 -4.10 17.55 -4.40
N SER A 455 -3.71 17.71 -3.13
CA SER A 455 -4.60 17.62 -1.97
C SER A 455 -5.54 18.82 -1.90
N MET A 456 -5.09 20.05 -2.17
CA MET A 456 -5.99 21.21 -2.14
C MET A 456 -7.13 21.07 -3.15
N LEU A 457 -6.85 20.52 -4.33
CA LEU A 457 -7.86 20.23 -5.36
C LEU A 457 -8.86 19.13 -4.92
N ALA A 458 -8.41 18.11 -4.18
CA ALA A 458 -9.31 17.07 -3.66
C ALA A 458 -10.14 17.52 -2.45
N ASN A 459 -9.57 18.34 -1.56
CA ASN A 459 -10.33 18.99 -0.49
C ASN A 459 -11.49 19.82 -1.08
N LEU A 460 -11.23 20.57 -2.15
CA LEU A 460 -12.26 21.35 -2.85
C LEU A 460 -13.31 20.44 -3.51
N ALA A 461 -12.87 19.38 -4.20
CA ALA A 461 -13.76 18.39 -4.79
C ALA A 461 -14.64 17.70 -3.72
N MET A 462 -14.14 17.48 -2.49
CA MET A 462 -14.91 16.88 -1.39
C MET A 462 -16.06 17.74 -0.92
N ILE A 463 -15.83 19.05 -0.77
CA ILE A 463 -16.88 20.00 -0.39
C ILE A 463 -17.95 20.07 -1.48
N ILE A 464 -17.53 20.09 -2.75
CA ILE A 464 -18.43 20.11 -3.91
C ILE A 464 -19.24 18.80 -4.00
N SER A 465 -18.59 17.64 -3.90
CA SER A 465 -19.22 16.34 -4.07
C SER A 465 -20.20 16.03 -2.93
N LEU A 466 -19.83 16.34 -1.69
CA LEU A 466 -20.71 16.20 -0.54
C LEU A 466 -21.93 17.13 -0.64
N GLY A 467 -21.75 18.34 -1.16
CA GLY A 467 -22.85 19.27 -1.47
C GLY A 467 -23.84 18.72 -2.49
N MET A 468 -23.35 18.07 -3.56
CA MET A 468 -24.21 17.39 -4.54
C MET A 468 -24.97 16.22 -3.93
N ILE A 469 -24.31 15.40 -3.10
CA ILE A 469 -24.95 14.27 -2.41
C ILE A 469 -26.09 14.77 -1.51
N PHE A 470 -25.86 15.76 -0.65
CA PHE A 470 -26.92 16.33 0.19
C PHE A 470 -28.05 16.95 -0.63
N ASN A 471 -27.74 17.64 -1.73
CA ASN A 471 -28.76 18.22 -2.61
C ASN A 471 -29.65 17.12 -3.24
N TYR A 472 -29.05 16.09 -3.82
CA TYR A 472 -29.80 14.98 -4.43
C TYR A 472 -30.71 14.28 -3.41
N ILE A 473 -30.19 13.96 -2.23
CA ILE A 473 -30.94 13.30 -1.16
C ILE A 473 -32.18 14.13 -0.77
N VAL A 474 -32.02 15.43 -0.54
CA VAL A 474 -33.12 16.32 -0.10
C VAL A 474 -34.22 16.45 -1.16
N TRP A 475 -33.88 16.38 -2.45
CA TRP A 475 -34.85 16.47 -3.54
C TRP A 475 -35.60 15.16 -3.85
N ASN A 476 -35.11 14.00 -3.37
CA ASN A 476 -35.64 12.68 -3.75
C ASN A 476 -36.23 11.89 -2.57
N ILE A 477 -36.53 12.53 -1.43
CA ILE A 477 -37.16 11.86 -0.27
C ILE A 477 -38.59 11.42 -0.66
N PRO A 478 -38.92 10.11 -0.59
CA PRO A 478 -40.26 9.62 -0.91
C PRO A 478 -41.26 9.94 0.22
N PHE A 479 -42.46 10.37 -0.15
CA PHE A 479 -43.58 10.58 0.78
C PHE A 479 -44.76 9.69 0.39
N PRO A 480 -45.40 8.97 1.34
CA PRO A 480 -45.09 8.89 2.77
C PRO A 480 -43.87 8.00 3.08
N VAL A 481 -43.13 8.35 4.14
CA VAL A 481 -41.99 7.57 4.63
C VAL A 481 -42.48 6.39 5.49
N ALA A 482 -42.40 5.17 4.97
CA ALA A 482 -42.76 3.94 5.67
C ALA A 482 -41.50 3.14 6.08
N LEU A 483 -40.73 3.66 7.05
CA LEU A 483 -39.47 3.06 7.51
C LEU A 483 -39.48 2.80 9.04
N PRO A 484 -38.78 1.76 9.53
CA PRO A 484 -38.75 1.42 10.95
C PRO A 484 -38.01 2.46 11.80
N TYR A 485 -38.69 2.98 12.82
CA TYR A 485 -38.11 3.89 13.82
C TYR A 485 -37.04 3.22 14.70
N LEU A 486 -37.11 1.90 14.87
CA LEU A 486 -36.19 1.05 15.63
C LEU A 486 -35.79 -0.16 14.77
N GLY A 487 -34.49 -0.42 14.64
CA GLY A 487 -33.94 -1.56 13.92
C GLY A 487 -33.79 -2.81 14.80
N GLU A 488 -33.48 -3.93 14.18
CA GLU A 488 -33.26 -5.19 14.89
C GLU A 488 -32.02 -5.14 15.78
N LEU A 489 -32.15 -5.56 17.05
CA LEU A 489 -31.01 -5.70 17.98
C LEU A 489 -29.88 -6.59 17.45
N LYS A 490 -30.19 -7.53 16.53
CA LYS A 490 -29.21 -8.40 15.86
C LYS A 490 -28.28 -7.62 14.92
N ASN A 491 -28.74 -6.52 14.32
CA ASN A 491 -28.00 -5.73 13.34
C ASN A 491 -27.32 -4.50 14.00
N TYR A 492 -27.70 -4.17 15.24
CA TYR A 492 -27.09 -3.12 16.05
C TYR A 492 -25.55 -3.23 16.24
N PRO A 493 -24.94 -4.43 16.34
CA PRO A 493 -23.47 -4.57 16.34
C PRO A 493 -22.81 -4.11 15.03
N LEU A 494 -23.47 -4.27 13.88
CA LEU A 494 -22.96 -3.76 12.60
C LEU A 494 -23.04 -2.23 12.57
N PHE A 495 -24.16 -1.65 13.03
CA PHE A 495 -24.26 -0.19 13.22
C PHE A 495 -23.12 0.33 14.11
N PHE A 496 -22.88 -0.29 15.26
CA PHE A 496 -21.84 0.12 16.21
C PHE A 496 -20.44 0.05 15.58
N GLY A 497 -20.13 -1.02 14.83
CA GLY A 497 -18.89 -1.17 14.08
C GLY A 497 -18.68 -0.08 13.03
N THR A 498 -19.68 0.17 12.17
CA THR A 498 -19.61 1.21 11.13
C THR A 498 -19.57 2.62 11.72
N ALA A 499 -20.26 2.87 12.83
CA ALA A 499 -20.25 4.16 13.52
C ALA A 499 -18.89 4.46 14.18
N ILE A 500 -18.31 3.50 14.90
CA ILE A 500 -16.95 3.65 15.48
C ILE A 500 -15.91 3.83 14.38
N PHE A 501 -15.97 3.03 13.30
CA PHE A 501 -15.12 3.18 12.12
C PHE A 501 -15.18 4.60 11.54
N SER A 502 -16.37 5.22 11.54
CA SER A 502 -16.56 6.59 11.04
C SER A 502 -16.00 7.65 12.01
N PHE A 503 -16.04 7.42 13.32
CA PHE A 503 -15.55 8.36 14.35
C PHE A 503 -14.05 8.21 14.67
N GLU A 504 -13.31 7.29 14.06
CA GLU A 504 -11.86 7.14 14.26
C GLU A 504 -11.06 8.22 13.51
N GLY A 505 -11.11 9.45 14.03
CA GLY A 505 -10.09 10.47 13.78
C GLY A 505 -8.94 10.46 14.80
N ILE A 506 -8.97 9.57 15.80
CA ILE A 506 -8.10 9.63 16.99
C ILE A 506 -6.61 9.66 16.59
N GLY A 507 -6.22 8.87 15.59
CA GLY A 507 -4.82 8.76 15.13
C GLY A 507 -4.18 10.07 14.63
N VAL A 508 -4.94 11.08 14.19
CA VAL A 508 -4.38 12.37 13.73
C VAL A 508 -4.30 13.44 14.82
N VAL A 509 -4.92 13.23 15.99
CA VAL A 509 -5.10 14.25 17.03
C VAL A 509 -3.76 14.79 17.55
N LEU A 510 -2.90 13.96 18.13
CA LEU A 510 -1.60 14.40 18.67
C LEU A 510 -0.65 14.93 17.59
N PRO A 511 -0.49 14.28 16.41
CA PRO A 511 0.33 14.83 15.32
C PRO A 511 -0.10 16.22 14.82
N LEU A 512 -1.40 16.55 14.86
CA LEU A 512 -1.91 17.87 14.48
C LEU A 512 -1.72 18.90 15.60
N GLU A 513 -1.94 18.51 16.85
CA GLU A 513 -1.64 19.34 18.04
C GLU A 513 -0.16 19.75 18.06
N ASN A 514 0.74 18.77 17.91
CA ASN A 514 2.20 18.94 17.91
C ASN A 514 2.71 19.85 16.77
N GLN A 515 1.92 20.06 15.71
CA GLN A 515 2.27 20.93 14.57
C GLN A 515 1.64 22.33 14.63
N MET A 516 0.75 22.60 15.59
CA MET A 516 0.01 23.86 15.62
C MET A 516 0.83 25.01 16.24
N LYS A 517 0.68 26.24 15.73
CA LYS A 517 1.37 27.43 16.26
C LYS A 517 1.11 27.72 17.74
N THR A 518 -0.04 27.29 18.27
CA THR A 518 -0.50 27.60 19.63
C THR A 518 -1.18 26.39 20.29
N PRO A 519 -0.46 25.29 20.61
CA PRO A 519 -1.06 23.99 20.96
C PRO A 519 -2.14 24.03 22.06
N ARG A 520 -1.98 24.89 23.09
CA ARG A 520 -3.00 25.10 24.15
C ARG A 520 -4.41 25.42 23.63
N SER A 521 -4.52 26.05 22.45
CA SER A 521 -5.80 26.37 21.80
C SER A 521 -6.42 25.22 20.99
N PHE A 522 -5.73 24.08 20.86
CA PHE A 522 -6.16 22.92 20.08
C PHE A 522 -7.49 22.35 20.57
N HIS A 523 -7.75 22.36 21.89
CA HIS A 523 -9.06 22.00 22.46
C HIS A 523 -10.24 22.69 21.75
N LYS A 524 -10.11 23.99 21.40
CA LYS A 524 -11.15 24.73 20.66
C LYS A 524 -11.31 24.27 19.21
N VAL A 525 -10.22 23.82 18.57
CA VAL A 525 -10.24 23.19 17.25
C VAL A 525 -10.95 21.83 17.33
N LEU A 526 -10.63 21.05 18.36
CA LEU A 526 -11.16 19.70 18.59
C LEU A 526 -12.67 19.71 18.79
N TYR A 527 -13.18 20.48 19.75
CA TYR A 527 -14.63 20.59 19.99
C TYR A 527 -15.39 21.13 18.78
N LEU A 528 -14.87 22.15 18.09
CA LEU A 528 -15.53 22.73 16.91
C LEU A 528 -15.54 21.74 15.73
N GLY A 529 -14.40 21.12 15.43
CA GLY A 529 -14.28 20.18 14.32
C GLY A 529 -15.15 18.94 14.53
N MET A 530 -15.10 18.35 15.72
CA MET A 530 -15.88 17.15 16.01
C MET A 530 -17.40 17.41 16.15
N ALA A 531 -17.81 18.62 16.56
CA ALA A 531 -19.21 19.02 16.50
C ALA A 531 -19.73 19.10 15.04
N ILE A 532 -18.92 19.67 14.13
CA ILE A 532 -19.22 19.69 12.68
C ILE A 532 -19.31 18.26 12.13
N VAL A 533 -18.32 17.39 12.43
CA VAL A 533 -18.33 15.97 12.04
C VAL A 533 -19.59 15.27 12.54
N THR A 534 -19.90 15.37 13.84
CA THR A 534 -21.06 14.68 14.44
C THR A 534 -22.38 15.15 13.82
N CYS A 535 -22.56 16.45 13.59
CA CYS A 535 -23.75 17.00 12.94
C CYS A 535 -23.91 16.48 11.50
N LEU A 536 -22.80 16.45 10.75
CA LEU A 536 -22.74 16.02 9.35
C LEU A 536 -22.96 14.49 9.22
N TYR A 537 -22.52 13.73 10.21
CA TYR A 537 -22.70 12.27 10.32
C TYR A 537 -24.17 11.91 10.59
N ILE A 538 -24.79 12.61 11.54
CA ILE A 538 -26.21 12.45 11.87
C ILE A 538 -27.09 12.83 10.67
N SER A 539 -26.82 13.96 10.03
CA SER A 539 -27.64 14.43 8.91
C SER A 539 -27.50 13.56 7.67
N LEU A 540 -26.28 13.17 7.25
CA LEU A 540 -26.14 12.28 6.09
C LEU A 540 -26.70 10.89 6.39
N GLY A 541 -26.42 10.33 7.57
CA GLY A 541 -26.92 9.02 7.98
C GLY A 541 -28.45 8.92 7.96
N THR A 542 -29.14 9.92 8.54
CA THR A 542 -30.61 9.94 8.59
C THR A 542 -31.25 10.25 7.24
N LEU A 543 -30.82 11.33 6.57
CA LEU A 543 -31.40 11.74 5.28
C LEU A 543 -31.13 10.69 4.19
N GLY A 544 -29.96 10.05 4.22
CA GLY A 544 -29.63 8.94 3.33
C GLY A 544 -30.55 7.73 3.50
N TYR A 545 -30.81 7.32 4.74
CA TYR A 545 -31.76 6.23 5.00
C TYR A 545 -33.20 6.61 4.64
N LEU A 546 -33.61 7.86 4.87
CA LEU A 546 -34.92 8.37 4.45
C LEU A 546 -35.12 8.34 2.93
N CYS A 547 -34.07 8.61 2.14
CA CYS A 547 -34.14 8.66 0.68
C CYS A 547 -34.12 7.27 0.03
N PHE A 548 -33.33 6.31 0.54
CA PHE A 548 -33.11 5.01 -0.12
C PHE A 548 -33.71 3.81 0.62
N GLY A 549 -34.10 3.97 1.88
CA GLY A 549 -34.74 2.93 2.69
C GLY A 549 -33.96 1.61 2.69
N ASP A 550 -34.66 0.51 2.43
CA ASP A 550 -34.04 -0.82 2.42
C ASP A 550 -33.15 -1.11 1.21
N SER A 551 -33.20 -0.29 0.14
CA SER A 551 -32.30 -0.46 -1.03
C SER A 551 -30.86 0.00 -0.78
N ILE A 552 -30.58 0.59 0.39
CA ILE A 552 -29.30 1.25 0.66
C ILE A 552 -28.12 0.27 0.73
N GLY A 553 -27.05 0.58 -0.01
CA GLY A 553 -25.84 -0.22 -0.15
C GLY A 553 -24.76 0.11 0.89
N ALA A 554 -23.58 -0.51 0.74
CA ALA A 554 -22.43 -0.35 1.65
C ALA A 554 -21.87 1.10 1.71
N SER A 555 -22.14 1.90 0.68
CA SER A 555 -21.93 3.34 0.64
C SER A 555 -23.12 3.97 -0.07
N ILE A 556 -23.59 5.13 0.41
CA ILE A 556 -24.67 5.90 -0.21
C ILE A 556 -24.38 6.31 -1.65
N THR A 557 -23.09 6.40 -2.02
CA THR A 557 -22.68 6.67 -3.41
C THR A 557 -23.16 5.57 -4.36
N LEU A 558 -23.32 4.34 -3.85
CA LEU A 558 -23.79 3.20 -4.62
C LEU A 558 -25.28 3.28 -5.01
N ASN A 559 -26.03 4.19 -4.39
CA ASN A 559 -27.46 4.41 -4.62
C ASN A 559 -27.76 5.68 -5.43
N LEU A 560 -26.73 6.48 -5.79
CA LEU A 560 -26.92 7.65 -6.64
C LEU A 560 -27.23 7.23 -8.09
N PRO A 561 -28.04 7.98 -8.84
CA PRO A 561 -28.31 7.69 -10.24
C PRO A 561 -27.05 7.86 -11.10
N ASN A 562 -27.02 7.14 -12.22
CA ASN A 562 -25.89 7.02 -13.16
C ASN A 562 -25.59 8.30 -13.98
N CYS A 563 -25.66 9.48 -13.38
CA CYS A 563 -25.39 10.77 -14.03
C CYS A 563 -23.91 11.15 -13.88
N TRP A 564 -23.15 10.88 -14.96
CA TRP A 564 -21.68 10.97 -15.13
C TRP A 564 -20.94 12.03 -14.28
N SER A 565 -21.42 13.27 -14.31
CA SER A 565 -20.76 14.42 -13.66
C SER A 565 -20.67 14.31 -12.14
N VAL A 566 -21.67 13.73 -11.49
CA VAL A 566 -21.75 13.65 -10.01
C VAL A 566 -20.81 12.55 -9.51
N LEU A 567 -20.95 11.33 -10.05
CA LEU A 567 -20.15 10.16 -9.68
C LEU A 567 -18.65 10.40 -9.90
N SER A 568 -18.28 11.11 -10.98
CA SER A 568 -16.88 11.47 -11.27
C SER A 568 -16.26 12.39 -10.20
N LEU A 569 -17.00 13.41 -9.74
CA LEU A 569 -16.51 14.36 -8.72
C LEU A 569 -16.42 13.71 -7.33
N VAL A 570 -17.41 12.88 -6.96
CA VAL A 570 -17.41 12.08 -5.73
C VAL A 570 -16.19 11.14 -5.69
N SER A 571 -15.95 10.41 -6.77
CA SER A 571 -14.82 9.47 -6.87
C SER A 571 -13.47 10.20 -6.79
N PHE A 572 -13.30 11.27 -7.56
CA PHE A 572 -12.05 12.05 -7.60
C PHE A 572 -11.71 12.72 -6.26
N SER A 573 -12.72 13.14 -5.50
CA SER A 573 -12.57 13.68 -4.15
C SER A 573 -11.91 12.68 -3.21
N HIS A 574 -12.60 11.59 -2.89
CA HIS A 574 -12.25 10.75 -1.75
C HIS A 574 -10.93 9.99 -1.98
N THR A 575 -10.64 9.64 -3.24
CA THR A 575 -9.40 8.97 -3.68
C THR A 575 -8.12 9.55 -3.06
N LYS A 576 -8.00 10.89 -2.92
CA LYS A 576 -6.77 11.52 -2.41
C LYS A 576 -6.71 11.71 -0.90
N ASP A 577 -7.83 11.80 -0.22
CA ASP A 577 -7.85 12.10 1.22
C ASP A 577 -7.55 10.83 2.02
N HIS A 578 -8.03 9.70 1.51
CA HIS A 578 -7.61 8.35 1.88
C HIS A 578 -6.13 8.09 1.54
N PHE A 579 -5.66 8.58 0.40
CA PHE A 579 -4.27 8.44 0.02
C PHE A 579 -3.27 9.15 0.98
N LEU A 580 -3.63 10.30 1.58
CA LEU A 580 -2.80 10.90 2.63
C LEU A 580 -2.71 10.04 3.90
N SER A 581 -3.75 9.27 4.23
CA SER A 581 -3.71 8.35 5.38
C SER A 581 -2.77 7.16 5.14
N ILE A 582 -2.73 6.63 3.91
CA ILE A 582 -1.77 5.58 3.49
C ILE A 582 -0.31 6.10 3.64
N LEU A 583 -0.07 7.39 3.38
CA LEU A 583 1.24 8.01 3.60
C LEU A 583 1.56 8.27 5.08
N ASN A 584 0.57 8.51 5.95
CA ASN A 584 0.79 8.59 7.39
C ASN A 584 1.17 7.23 8.00
N PHE A 585 0.59 6.12 7.52
CA PHE A 585 1.00 4.76 7.92
C PHE A 585 2.49 4.51 7.66
N LYS A 586 3.02 4.99 6.52
CA LYS A 586 4.45 4.93 6.20
C LYS A 586 5.32 5.71 7.19
N SER A 587 4.83 6.84 7.70
CA SER A 587 5.49 7.62 8.76
C SER A 587 5.48 6.87 10.10
N LEU A 588 4.33 6.29 10.47
CA LEU A 588 4.18 5.50 11.70
C LEU A 588 5.08 4.25 11.69
N PHE A 589 5.17 3.57 10.55
CA PHE A 589 6.05 2.41 10.33
C PHE A 589 7.52 2.78 10.49
N LEU A 590 7.96 3.91 9.92
CA LEU A 590 9.33 4.42 10.11
C LEU A 590 9.61 4.79 11.57
N TYR A 591 8.64 5.37 12.29
CA TYR A 591 8.76 5.63 13.74
C TYR A 591 8.83 4.35 14.57
N ALA A 592 8.05 3.32 14.23
CA ALA A 592 8.09 2.02 14.89
C ALA A 592 9.44 1.30 14.68
N VAL A 593 9.94 1.29 13.44
CA VAL A 593 11.27 0.75 13.08
C VAL A 593 12.39 1.52 13.81
N SER A 594 12.29 2.84 13.92
CA SER A 594 13.23 3.66 14.69
C SER A 594 13.22 3.30 16.18
N PHE A 595 12.04 3.09 16.79
CA PHE A 595 11.94 2.83 18.23
C PHE A 595 12.48 1.46 18.66
N THR A 596 12.32 0.41 17.84
CA THR A 596 12.93 -0.90 18.10
C THR A 596 14.46 -0.79 18.25
N ARG A 597 15.08 0.11 17.48
CA ARG A 597 16.52 0.39 17.50
C ARG A 597 17.00 1.04 18.80
N HIS A 598 16.13 1.72 19.54
CA HIS A 598 16.48 2.45 20.76
C HIS A 598 16.25 1.61 22.03
N SER A 599 15.28 0.69 22.01
CA SER A 599 15.04 -0.26 23.12
C SER A 599 16.22 -1.24 23.32
N VAL A 600 16.94 -1.52 22.23
CA VAL A 600 18.12 -2.39 22.17
C VAL A 600 19.40 -1.53 22.27
N LEU A 601 19.38 -0.50 23.13
CA LEU A 601 20.52 0.40 23.38
C LEU A 601 20.55 0.95 24.84
N VAL A 602 19.93 0.23 25.79
CA VAL A 602 19.82 0.63 27.21
C VAL A 602 19.85 -0.59 28.18
N ARG A 603 20.68 -1.62 27.92
CA ARG A 603 20.68 -2.87 28.72
C ARG A 603 21.98 -3.69 28.80
N LEU A 604 23.06 -3.15 28.24
CA LEU A 604 24.46 -3.36 28.58
C LEU A 604 24.96 -2.04 29.19
#